data_AF-A0A6I9NZA6-F1
#
_entry.id   AF-A0A6I9NZA6-F1
#
_cell.length_a   1.000
_cell.length_b   1.000
_cell.length_c   1.000
_cell.angle_alpha   90.00
_cell.angle_beta   90.00
_cell.angle_gamma   90.00
#
_symmetry.space_group_name_H-M   'P 1'
#
loop_
_entity.id
_entity.type
_entity.pdbx_description
1 polymer ?
#
loop_
_entity_poly.entity_id
_entity_poly.type
_entity_poly.pdbx_seq_one_letter_code
_entity_poly.pdbx_strand_id
1 'polypeptide(L)'
;MQKDMEAAPNSSAKRFAVVSSKPQSPARGRTSAVHGAVRTERAQEMDRVLIQQLRERCEQQDLQVQSLKAQLKKASLCLDVFSITTQHFCIKSESAVVKERELSLELARIRDEVAFSVAHWEQLQQEKEKLERRFKSELQGLRAQQQKELGVLEERLKAQHQAEAQSLQANQRAELQELRKKQREQIEEMSEDHEASLMEMETAHDDTLATLQEEHARTVKNLKMAHEQQTKSLEEDFQKIRLSLQDQVDTLTFQNRSLRDRAKRFEEALRKSTDEQILDALAPYKHIDEDLKSLKEVLEMKNQQIHQQEQKISELEKIAEKNVYLEERVQVLQQQNEDLKERIDNNLAVSRQLSEDNAHLQVNVEKESKEKKRLSRNNEELLWRLQTGELSPHMSPSASPLHRPLSGPGSPARPHSYHQ
;
A
#
# COMPACT_ATOMS: atom_id res chain seq x y z
N MET A 1 1.46 -98.65 108.88
CA MET A 1 0.41 -97.85 109.56
C MET A 1 -0.93 -98.47 109.18
N GLN A 2 -1.82 -98.92 110.06
CA GLN A 2 -1.86 -99.03 111.53
C GLN A 2 -2.89 -100.18 111.79
N LYS A 3 -2.66 -101.26 112.58
CA LYS A 3 -2.55 -101.35 114.07
C LYS A 3 -3.65 -100.57 114.81
N ASP A 4 -4.39 -101.10 115.79
CA ASP A 4 -4.46 -102.44 116.44
C ASP A 4 -5.96 -102.76 116.73
N MET A 5 -6.50 -103.99 116.89
CA MET A 5 -6.04 -105.34 117.32
C MET A 5 -6.40 -105.67 118.78
N GLU A 6 -7.07 -106.82 118.99
CA GLU A 6 -7.61 -107.35 120.28
C GLU A 6 -8.74 -106.49 120.93
N ALA A 7 -9.65 -107.01 121.78
CA ALA A 7 -9.58 -108.19 122.65
C ALA A 7 -10.94 -108.91 122.88
N ALA A 8 -10.89 -110.10 123.49
CA ALA A 8 -12.01 -110.77 124.16
C ALA A 8 -11.78 -110.81 125.69
N PRO A 9 -12.79 -111.16 126.50
CA PRO A 9 -12.57 -112.31 127.38
C PRO A 9 -13.80 -113.21 127.65
N ASN A 10 -13.53 -114.46 128.07
CA ASN A 10 -14.53 -115.45 128.48
C ASN A 10 -14.92 -115.33 129.95
N SER A 11 -16.19 -115.60 130.29
CA SER A 11 -16.59 -116.28 131.55
C SER A 11 -18.08 -116.69 131.48
N SER A 12 -18.59 -117.74 132.14
CA SER A 12 -17.94 -118.82 132.90
C SER A 12 -18.87 -120.05 132.96
N ALA A 13 -18.34 -121.27 132.80
CA ALA A 13 -19.12 -122.50 132.95
C ALA A 13 -18.93 -123.14 134.33
N LYS A 14 -20.04 -123.34 135.06
CA LYS A 14 -20.14 -124.12 136.31
C LYS A 14 -21.51 -124.81 136.32
N ARG A 15 -21.67 -126.08 136.71
CA ARG A 15 -20.71 -127.08 137.20
C ARG A 15 -21.21 -128.49 136.83
N PHE A 16 -20.31 -129.48 136.88
CA PHE A 16 -20.67 -130.90 136.74
C PHE A 16 -21.57 -131.37 137.90
N ALA A 17 -22.54 -132.23 137.57
CA ALA A 17 -23.11 -133.24 138.47
C ALA A 17 -23.40 -134.49 137.63
N VAL A 18 -22.56 -135.51 137.77
CA VAL A 18 -22.52 -136.70 136.91
C VAL A 18 -23.08 -137.90 137.66
N VAL A 19 -24.09 -138.57 137.08
CA VAL A 19 -24.43 -140.02 137.21
C VAL A 19 -24.68 -140.53 138.66
N SER A 20 -25.80 -141.18 138.97
CA SER A 20 -26.13 -142.49 138.40
C SER A 20 -27.60 -142.88 138.43
N SER A 21 -27.94 -143.79 137.52
CA SER A 21 -29.07 -144.70 137.66
C SER A 21 -28.83 -145.71 138.79
N LYS A 22 -29.87 -146.06 139.54
CA LYS A 22 -30.61 -147.34 139.36
C LYS A 22 -31.79 -147.46 140.34
N PRO A 23 -32.98 -147.90 139.90
CA PRO A 23 -34.06 -148.31 140.79
C PRO A 23 -33.98 -149.80 141.12
N GLN A 24 -34.20 -150.19 142.37
CA GLN A 24 -34.97 -151.39 142.75
C GLN A 24 -35.12 -151.51 144.27
N SER A 25 -36.35 -151.70 144.74
CA SER A 25 -36.66 -152.12 146.12
C SER A 25 -36.78 -153.64 146.17
N PRO A 26 -35.97 -154.36 146.99
CA PRO A 26 -36.14 -155.79 147.21
C PRO A 26 -37.05 -156.08 148.42
N ALA A 27 -37.78 -157.20 148.38
CA ALA A 27 -38.68 -157.60 149.47
C ALA A 27 -38.05 -158.63 150.42
N ARG A 28 -37.83 -158.18 151.67
CA ARG A 28 -38.09 -158.89 152.95
C ARG A 28 -37.43 -160.26 153.24
N GLY A 29 -36.59 -160.26 154.28
CA GLY A 29 -36.21 -161.44 155.10
C GLY A 29 -34.98 -161.14 155.97
N ARG A 30 -34.75 -161.73 157.16
CA ARG A 30 -35.59 -162.63 158.00
C ARG A 30 -34.94 -162.69 159.41
N THR A 31 -35.72 -162.69 160.49
CA THR A 31 -35.25 -162.97 161.87
C THR A 31 -36.24 -163.88 162.63
N SER A 32 -35.76 -164.50 163.71
CA SER A 32 -36.46 -165.49 164.56
C SER A 32 -37.06 -164.80 165.82
N ALA A 33 -37.84 -165.40 166.74
CA ALA A 33 -38.04 -166.83 167.05
C ALA A 33 -39.30 -167.10 167.92
N VAL A 34 -39.75 -168.38 167.98
CA VAL A 34 -40.29 -169.08 169.20
C VAL A 34 -41.68 -168.61 169.75
N HIS A 35 -42.64 -169.41 170.27
CA HIS A 35 -42.78 -170.82 170.71
C HIS A 35 -44.24 -171.33 170.47
N GLY A 36 -44.51 -172.64 170.60
CA GLY A 36 -45.86 -173.17 170.97
C GLY A 36 -46.61 -174.03 169.93
N ALA A 37 -47.27 -175.11 170.40
CA ALA A 37 -48.18 -176.00 169.63
C ALA A 37 -49.65 -175.78 170.09
N VAL A 38 -50.74 -176.31 169.49
CA VAL A 38 -51.08 -177.68 169.02
C VAL A 38 -52.18 -177.65 167.92
N ARG A 39 -52.34 -178.76 167.16
CA ARG A 39 -53.44 -179.22 166.25
C ARG A 39 -54.81 -178.49 166.36
N THR A 40 -55.63 -178.32 165.31
CA THR A 40 -56.19 -179.37 164.39
C THR A 40 -56.58 -178.85 162.98
N GLU A 41 -57.11 -179.73 162.13
CA GLU A 41 -57.30 -179.56 160.67
C GLU A 41 -58.55 -178.76 160.27
N ARG A 42 -58.40 -177.67 159.48
CA ARG A 42 -59.52 -177.00 158.77
C ARG A 42 -59.13 -176.02 157.64
N ALA A 43 -57.94 -176.17 157.03
CA ALA A 43 -57.27 -175.06 156.32
C ALA A 43 -57.34 -175.04 154.78
N GLN A 44 -57.81 -176.10 154.09
CA GLN A 44 -57.49 -176.30 152.67
C GLN A 44 -58.33 -175.50 151.64
N GLU A 45 -59.45 -174.89 152.04
CA GLU A 45 -60.36 -174.21 151.09
C GLU A 45 -59.84 -172.81 150.64
N MET A 46 -59.18 -172.09 151.55
CA MET A 46 -58.90 -170.64 151.40
C MET A 46 -57.77 -170.32 150.41
N ASP A 47 -56.77 -171.20 150.29
CA ASP A 47 -55.57 -170.94 149.47
C ASP A 47 -55.88 -170.82 147.97
N ARG A 48 -56.94 -171.50 147.48
CA ARG A 48 -57.30 -171.48 146.06
C ARG A 48 -57.71 -170.10 145.56
N VAL A 49 -58.44 -169.32 146.36
CA VAL A 49 -58.95 -168.00 145.97
C VAL A 49 -57.81 -166.97 145.87
N LEU A 50 -56.85 -167.03 146.80
CA LEU A 50 -55.72 -166.10 146.83
C LEU A 50 -54.81 -166.27 145.60
N ILE A 51 -54.57 -167.51 145.16
CA ILE A 51 -53.76 -167.81 143.98
C ILE A 51 -54.39 -167.22 142.71
N GLN A 52 -55.72 -167.29 142.57
CA GLN A 52 -56.42 -166.76 141.40
C GLN A 52 -56.34 -165.22 141.33
N GLN A 53 -56.57 -164.53 142.45
CA GLN A 53 -56.42 -163.07 142.53
C GLN A 53 -54.99 -162.59 142.22
N LEU A 54 -53.97 -163.36 142.63
CA LEU A 54 -52.58 -163.07 142.28
C LEU A 54 -52.29 -163.28 140.78
N ARG A 55 -52.94 -164.26 140.14
CA ARG A 55 -52.81 -164.53 138.70
C ARG A 55 -53.36 -163.39 137.86
N GLU A 56 -54.59 -162.97 138.14
CA GLU A 56 -55.25 -161.83 137.49
C GLU A 56 -54.43 -160.53 137.67
N ARG A 57 -53.80 -160.34 138.83
CA ARG A 57 -52.86 -159.23 139.07
C ARG A 57 -51.59 -159.30 138.20
N CYS A 58 -50.99 -160.48 138.04
CA CYS A 58 -49.84 -160.67 137.16
C CYS A 58 -50.22 -160.41 135.69
N GLU A 59 -51.37 -160.90 135.24
CA GLU A 59 -51.87 -160.69 133.88
C GLU A 59 -52.16 -159.20 133.60
N GLN A 60 -52.76 -158.47 134.55
CA GLN A 60 -52.92 -157.02 134.48
C GLN A 60 -51.56 -156.28 134.46
N GLN A 61 -50.57 -156.72 135.25
CA GLN A 61 -49.24 -156.14 135.24
C GLN A 61 -48.50 -156.40 133.93
N ASP A 62 -48.63 -157.58 133.33
CA ASP A 62 -48.05 -157.87 132.02
C ASP A 62 -48.71 -157.03 130.91
N LEU A 63 -50.03 -156.82 130.95
CA LEU A 63 -50.72 -155.91 130.03
C LEU A 63 -50.24 -154.46 130.19
N GLN A 64 -50.04 -153.99 131.44
CA GLN A 64 -49.45 -152.67 131.70
C GLN A 64 -48.02 -152.57 131.19
N VAL A 65 -47.19 -153.60 131.42
CA VAL A 65 -45.79 -153.65 130.94
C VAL A 65 -45.72 -153.74 129.42
N GLN A 66 -46.64 -154.45 128.76
CA GLN A 66 -46.75 -154.49 127.29
C GLN A 66 -47.18 -153.13 126.74
N SER A 67 -48.17 -152.47 127.37
CA SER A 67 -48.60 -151.11 127.02
C SER A 67 -47.45 -150.09 127.15
N LEU A 68 -46.73 -150.10 128.27
CA LEU A 68 -45.57 -149.24 128.49
C LEU A 68 -44.41 -149.55 127.50
N LYS A 69 -44.16 -150.83 127.17
CA LYS A 69 -43.22 -151.21 126.11
C LYS A 69 -43.65 -150.71 124.72
N ALA A 70 -44.95 -150.71 124.42
CA ALA A 70 -45.49 -150.17 123.17
C ALA A 70 -45.39 -148.63 123.12
N GLN A 71 -45.71 -147.95 124.22
CA GLN A 71 -45.54 -146.50 124.36
C GLN A 71 -44.06 -146.09 124.24
N LEU A 72 -43.14 -146.84 124.88
CA LEU A 72 -41.71 -146.60 124.78
C LEU A 72 -41.18 -146.81 123.35
N LYS A 73 -41.63 -147.86 122.64
CA LYS A 73 -41.33 -148.05 121.21
C LYS A 73 -41.87 -146.92 120.33
N LYS A 74 -43.08 -146.41 120.62
CA LYS A 74 -43.63 -145.25 119.92
C LYS A 74 -42.81 -144.00 120.21
N ALA A 75 -42.40 -143.78 121.46
CA ALA A 75 -41.56 -142.65 121.87
C ALA A 75 -40.16 -142.72 121.24
N SER A 76 -39.52 -143.90 121.17
CA SER A 76 -38.24 -144.06 120.49
C SER A 76 -38.38 -143.77 119.00
N LEU A 77 -39.39 -144.34 118.31
CA LEU A 77 -39.65 -144.02 116.90
C LEU A 77 -39.93 -142.53 116.66
N CYS A 78 -40.62 -141.84 117.58
CA CYS A 78 -40.79 -140.39 117.52
C CYS A 78 -39.47 -139.62 117.72
N LEU A 79 -38.57 -140.10 118.59
CA LEU A 79 -37.23 -139.51 118.78
C LEU A 79 -36.31 -139.81 117.58
N ASP A 80 -36.39 -140.99 116.97
CA ASP A 80 -35.66 -141.36 115.76
C ASP A 80 -36.11 -140.45 114.59
N VAL A 81 -37.42 -140.29 114.39
CA VAL A 81 -37.99 -139.37 113.39
C VAL A 81 -37.61 -137.92 113.70
N PHE A 82 -37.64 -137.49 114.96
CA PHE A 82 -37.19 -136.14 115.34
C PHE A 82 -35.70 -135.93 115.08
N SER A 83 -34.86 -136.93 115.38
CA SER A 83 -33.41 -136.87 115.11
C SER A 83 -33.11 -136.81 113.62
N ILE A 84 -33.75 -137.67 112.82
CA ILE A 84 -33.58 -137.71 111.35
C ILE A 84 -34.09 -136.40 110.71
N THR A 85 -35.25 -135.89 111.12
CA THR A 85 -35.80 -134.64 110.58
C THR A 85 -35.00 -133.42 111.02
N THR A 86 -34.50 -133.39 112.25
CA THR A 86 -33.58 -132.33 112.73
C THR A 86 -32.25 -132.38 111.99
N GLN A 87 -31.64 -133.56 111.85
CA GLN A 87 -30.38 -133.74 111.11
C GLN A 87 -30.53 -133.34 109.63
N HIS A 88 -31.61 -133.77 108.97
CA HIS A 88 -31.94 -133.35 107.61
C HIS A 88 -32.18 -131.82 107.52
N PHE A 89 -32.83 -131.21 108.52
CA PHE A 89 -33.01 -129.76 108.55
C PHE A 89 -31.67 -129.02 108.74
N CYS A 90 -30.80 -129.48 109.63
CA CYS A 90 -29.44 -128.94 109.82
C CYS A 90 -28.60 -129.05 108.54
N ILE A 91 -28.48 -130.24 107.94
CA ILE A 91 -27.75 -130.42 106.68
C ILE A 91 -28.34 -129.55 105.57
N LYS A 92 -29.67 -129.43 105.50
CA LYS A 92 -30.34 -128.58 104.50
C LYS A 92 -30.07 -127.09 104.76
N SER A 93 -30.09 -126.63 106.01
CA SER A 93 -29.80 -125.22 106.35
C SER A 93 -28.33 -124.88 106.16
N GLU A 94 -27.40 -125.77 106.51
CA GLU A 94 -25.97 -125.65 106.21
C GLU A 94 -25.75 -125.57 104.68
N SER A 95 -26.37 -126.45 103.90
CA SER A 95 -26.29 -126.40 102.43
C SER A 95 -26.91 -125.14 101.82
N ALA A 96 -27.91 -124.54 102.49
CA ALA A 96 -28.51 -123.28 102.06
C ALA A 96 -27.59 -122.10 102.37
N VAL A 97 -26.96 -122.06 103.55
CA VAL A 97 -25.99 -121.02 103.94
C VAL A 97 -24.70 -121.12 103.09
N VAL A 98 -24.28 -122.32 102.69
CA VAL A 98 -23.18 -122.48 101.71
C VAL A 98 -23.58 -121.89 100.36
N LYS A 99 -24.75 -122.22 99.82
CA LYS A 99 -25.25 -121.66 98.55
C LYS A 99 -25.49 -120.15 98.60
N GLU A 100 -25.94 -119.63 99.72
CA GLU A 100 -26.08 -118.18 99.95
C GLU A 100 -24.73 -117.47 99.88
N ARG A 101 -23.66 -118.07 100.43
CA ARG A 101 -22.28 -117.57 100.32
C ARG A 101 -21.72 -117.70 98.91
N GLU A 102 -21.96 -118.82 98.23
CA GLU A 102 -21.56 -119.05 96.83
C GLU A 102 -22.19 -117.98 95.92
N LEU A 103 -23.53 -117.83 95.98
CA LEU A 103 -24.26 -116.80 95.24
C LEU A 103 -23.85 -115.37 95.63
N SER A 104 -23.51 -115.12 96.90
CA SER A 104 -22.98 -113.81 97.33
C SER A 104 -21.60 -113.51 96.75
N LEU A 105 -20.74 -114.52 96.60
CA LEU A 105 -19.43 -114.40 95.95
C LEU A 105 -19.56 -114.26 94.43
N GLU A 106 -20.52 -114.93 93.80
CA GLU A 106 -20.83 -114.74 92.38
C GLU A 106 -21.41 -113.34 92.11
N LEU A 107 -22.34 -112.87 92.95
CA LEU A 107 -22.86 -111.50 92.88
C LEU A 107 -21.78 -110.44 93.14
N ALA A 108 -20.78 -110.73 93.98
CA ALA A 108 -19.61 -109.86 94.15
C ALA A 108 -18.75 -109.84 92.88
N ARG A 109 -18.37 -111.00 92.32
CA ARG A 109 -17.61 -111.10 91.07
C ARG A 109 -18.30 -110.39 89.91
N ILE A 110 -19.60 -110.60 89.73
CA ILE A 110 -20.39 -109.93 88.67
C ILE A 110 -20.40 -108.41 88.88
N ARG A 111 -20.47 -107.92 90.13
CA ARG A 111 -20.35 -106.48 90.41
C ARG A 111 -18.96 -105.93 90.11
N ASP A 112 -17.90 -106.67 90.42
CA ASP A 112 -16.52 -106.29 90.14
C ASP A 112 -16.22 -106.31 88.63
N GLU A 113 -16.75 -107.29 87.89
CA GLU A 113 -16.68 -107.39 86.43
C GLU A 113 -17.48 -106.27 85.73
N VAL A 114 -18.66 -105.92 86.26
CA VAL A 114 -19.43 -104.75 85.80
C VAL A 114 -18.70 -103.45 86.10
N ALA A 115 -18.12 -103.29 87.30
CA ALA A 115 -17.35 -102.09 87.65
C ALA A 115 -16.09 -101.94 86.76
N PHE A 116 -15.38 -103.04 86.50
CA PHE A 116 -14.22 -103.07 85.61
C PHE A 116 -14.60 -102.75 84.16
N SER A 117 -15.67 -103.35 83.63
CA SER A 117 -16.12 -103.11 82.26
C SER A 117 -16.70 -101.70 82.05
N VAL A 118 -17.35 -101.11 83.07
CA VAL A 118 -17.75 -99.69 83.08
C VAL A 118 -16.51 -98.78 83.07
N ALA A 119 -15.53 -99.00 83.96
CA ALA A 119 -14.31 -98.19 83.99
C ALA A 119 -13.50 -98.28 82.68
N HIS A 120 -13.44 -99.46 82.07
CA HIS A 120 -12.82 -99.67 80.76
C HIS A 120 -13.60 -98.96 79.63
N TRP A 121 -14.93 -98.98 79.66
CA TRP A 121 -15.77 -98.23 78.73
C TRP A 121 -15.59 -96.71 78.88
N GLU A 122 -15.53 -96.20 80.11
CA GLU A 122 -15.25 -94.79 80.40
C GLU A 122 -13.86 -94.38 79.88
N GLN A 123 -12.83 -95.21 80.06
CA GLN A 123 -11.51 -94.98 79.48
C GLN A 123 -11.57 -94.90 77.94
N LEU A 124 -12.20 -95.88 77.28
CA LEU A 124 -12.34 -95.89 75.82
C LEU A 124 -13.13 -94.68 75.30
N GLN A 125 -14.19 -94.27 75.99
CA GLN A 125 -14.97 -93.07 75.64
C GLN A 125 -14.13 -91.80 75.80
N GLN A 126 -13.35 -91.67 76.88
CA GLN A 126 -12.40 -90.56 77.02
C GLN A 126 -11.31 -90.57 75.94
N GLU A 127 -10.79 -91.74 75.55
CA GLU A 127 -9.78 -91.88 74.50
C GLU A 127 -10.32 -91.50 73.12
N LYS A 128 -11.53 -91.97 72.78
CA LYS A 128 -12.29 -91.54 71.62
C LYS A 128 -12.46 -90.02 71.60
N GLU A 129 -12.89 -89.40 72.70
CA GLU A 129 -13.04 -87.94 72.77
C GLU A 129 -11.71 -87.19 72.66
N LYS A 130 -10.63 -87.71 73.25
CA LYS A 130 -9.27 -87.16 73.11
C LYS A 130 -8.83 -87.21 71.64
N LEU A 131 -9.13 -88.30 70.93
CA LEU A 131 -8.80 -88.49 69.52
C LEU A 131 -9.68 -87.62 68.60
N GLU A 132 -11.00 -87.55 68.85
CA GLU A 132 -11.90 -86.62 68.15
C GLU A 132 -11.47 -85.17 68.32
N ARG A 133 -11.03 -84.76 69.52
CA ARG A 133 -10.52 -83.40 69.75
C ARG A 133 -9.22 -83.14 68.98
N ARG A 134 -8.31 -84.12 68.89
CA ARG A 134 -7.11 -84.03 68.03
C ARG A 134 -7.48 -83.85 66.56
N PHE A 135 -8.27 -84.76 65.98
CA PHE A 135 -8.70 -84.65 64.58
C PHE A 135 -9.46 -83.34 64.29
N LYS A 136 -10.32 -82.87 65.21
CA LYS A 136 -11.00 -81.57 65.07
C LYS A 136 -10.00 -80.41 65.03
N SER A 137 -8.96 -80.43 65.86
CA SER A 137 -7.90 -79.40 65.85
C SER A 137 -6.97 -79.51 64.62
N GLU A 138 -6.65 -80.71 64.16
CA GLU A 138 -5.83 -80.95 62.95
C GLU A 138 -6.57 -80.48 61.69
N LEU A 139 -7.87 -80.80 61.57
CA LEU A 139 -8.72 -80.31 60.47
C LEU A 139 -8.88 -78.78 60.50
N GLN A 140 -8.92 -78.16 61.68
CA GLN A 140 -8.91 -76.69 61.80
C GLN A 140 -7.54 -76.10 61.39
N GLY A 141 -6.44 -76.73 61.79
CA GLY A 141 -5.08 -76.33 61.40
C GLY A 141 -4.85 -76.42 59.89
N LEU A 142 -5.22 -77.55 59.28
CA LEU A 142 -5.13 -77.77 57.83
C LEU A 142 -5.98 -76.76 57.04
N ARG A 143 -7.21 -76.48 57.48
CA ARG A 143 -8.06 -75.44 56.85
C ARG A 143 -7.43 -74.05 56.96
N ALA A 144 -6.84 -73.71 58.11
CA ALA A 144 -6.17 -72.44 58.30
C ALA A 144 -4.84 -72.32 57.53
N GLN A 145 -4.16 -73.44 57.25
CA GLN A 145 -3.00 -73.51 56.35
C GLN A 145 -3.46 -73.30 54.89
N GLN A 146 -4.44 -74.06 54.42
CA GLN A 146 -5.02 -73.93 53.08
C GLN A 146 -5.53 -72.51 52.80
N GLN A 147 -6.21 -71.87 53.76
CA GLN A 147 -6.67 -70.48 53.62
C GLN A 147 -5.51 -69.47 53.49
N LYS A 148 -4.39 -69.69 54.19
CA LYS A 148 -3.19 -68.86 54.05
C LYS A 148 -2.46 -69.09 52.73
N GLU A 149 -2.33 -70.34 52.31
CA GLU A 149 -1.70 -70.71 51.05
C GLU A 149 -2.50 -70.17 49.86
N LEU A 150 -3.83 -70.30 49.87
CA LEU A 150 -4.72 -69.68 48.88
C LEU A 150 -4.59 -68.15 48.88
N GLY A 151 -4.57 -67.51 50.06
CA GLY A 151 -4.37 -66.06 50.17
C GLY A 151 -3.05 -65.59 49.55
N VAL A 152 -1.93 -66.26 49.86
CA VAL A 152 -0.60 -65.94 49.30
C VAL A 152 -0.54 -66.21 47.79
N LEU A 153 -1.20 -67.26 47.30
CA LEU A 153 -1.30 -67.53 45.86
C LEU A 153 -2.16 -66.49 45.14
N GLU A 154 -3.27 -66.07 45.74
CA GLU A 154 -4.11 -64.98 45.22
C GLU A 154 -3.37 -63.64 45.19
N GLU A 155 -2.67 -63.28 46.26
CA GLU A 155 -1.86 -62.04 46.34
C GLU A 155 -0.74 -62.05 45.30
N ARG A 156 -0.04 -63.18 45.16
CA ARG A 156 0.98 -63.38 44.12
C ARG A 156 0.39 -63.24 42.71
N LEU A 157 -0.75 -63.86 42.44
CA LEU A 157 -1.41 -63.79 41.13
C LEU A 157 -1.89 -62.37 40.81
N LYS A 158 -2.47 -61.66 41.80
CA LYS A 158 -2.86 -60.25 41.68
C LYS A 158 -1.64 -59.37 41.39
N ALA A 159 -0.51 -59.59 42.07
CA ALA A 159 0.74 -58.87 41.82
C ALA A 159 1.33 -59.16 40.43
N GLN A 160 1.30 -60.42 39.97
CA GLN A 160 1.74 -60.80 38.63
C GLN A 160 0.90 -60.10 37.55
N HIS A 161 -0.43 -60.19 37.63
CA HIS A 161 -1.31 -59.51 36.66
C HIS A 161 -1.19 -57.97 36.71
N GLN A 162 -0.93 -57.38 37.88
CA GLN A 162 -0.63 -55.94 37.97
C GLN A 162 0.69 -55.58 37.28
N ALA A 163 1.75 -56.38 37.46
CA ALA A 163 3.03 -56.17 36.79
C ALA A 163 2.93 -56.39 35.26
N GLU A 164 2.20 -57.41 34.82
CA GLU A 164 1.89 -57.67 33.40
C GLU A 164 1.12 -56.51 32.78
N ALA A 165 0.06 -56.03 33.42
CA ALA A 165 -0.73 -54.89 32.95
C ALA A 165 0.09 -53.58 32.91
N GLN A 166 0.95 -53.33 33.91
CA GLN A 166 1.86 -52.19 33.92
C GLN A 166 2.92 -52.28 32.81
N SER A 167 3.49 -53.47 32.57
CA SER A 167 4.45 -53.71 31.50
C SER A 167 3.82 -53.53 30.11
N LEU A 168 2.64 -54.09 29.87
CA LEU A 168 1.90 -53.88 28.62
C LEU A 168 1.55 -52.41 28.40
N GLN A 169 1.11 -51.70 29.45
CA GLN A 169 0.82 -50.26 29.36
C GLN A 169 2.09 -49.41 29.15
N ALA A 170 3.24 -49.83 29.69
CA ALA A 170 4.53 -49.18 29.44
C ALA A 170 5.00 -49.40 27.99
N ASN A 171 4.89 -50.62 27.46
CA ASN A 171 5.22 -50.95 26.08
C ASN A 171 4.34 -50.17 25.09
N GLN A 172 3.02 -50.14 25.30
CA GLN A 172 2.10 -49.35 24.49
C GLN A 172 2.42 -47.85 24.52
N ARG A 173 2.83 -47.30 25.68
CA ARG A 173 3.30 -45.90 25.77
C ARG A 173 4.59 -45.68 24.99
N ALA A 174 5.54 -46.60 25.06
CA ALA A 174 6.80 -46.52 24.33
C ALA A 174 6.60 -46.62 22.81
N GLU A 175 5.77 -47.56 22.34
CA GLU A 175 5.38 -47.70 20.94
C GLU A 175 4.71 -46.42 20.40
N LEU A 176 3.79 -45.83 21.17
CA LEU A 176 3.15 -44.56 20.82
C LEU A 176 4.14 -43.37 20.86
N GLN A 177 5.15 -43.40 21.73
CA GLN A 177 6.21 -42.38 21.75
C GLN A 177 7.14 -42.50 20.55
N GLU A 178 7.56 -43.72 20.18
CA GLU A 178 8.38 -43.98 18.99
C GLU A 178 7.65 -43.66 17.69
N LEU A 179 6.36 -43.98 17.57
CA LEU A 179 5.55 -43.56 16.43
C LEU A 179 5.44 -42.03 16.34
N ARG A 180 5.19 -41.33 17.46
CA ARG A 180 5.20 -39.86 17.53
C ARG A 180 6.57 -39.22 17.33
N LYS A 181 7.65 -39.97 17.56
CA LYS A 181 9.02 -39.53 17.29
C LYS A 181 9.26 -39.58 15.78
N LYS A 182 9.05 -40.74 15.15
CA LYS A 182 9.17 -40.94 13.70
C LYS A 182 8.27 -40.00 12.89
N GLN A 183 7.04 -39.76 13.34
CA GLN A 183 6.14 -38.79 12.71
C GLN A 183 6.63 -37.33 12.80
N ARG A 184 7.38 -36.96 13.84
CA ARG A 184 8.02 -35.64 13.92
C ARG A 184 9.27 -35.58 13.07
N GLU A 185 10.15 -36.59 13.18
CA GLU A 185 11.36 -36.71 12.36
C GLU A 185 11.03 -36.65 10.86
N GLN A 186 9.95 -37.30 10.40
CA GLN A 186 9.48 -37.22 9.01
C GLN A 186 8.89 -35.85 8.63
N ILE A 187 8.24 -35.13 9.55
CA ILE A 187 7.72 -33.78 9.29
C ILE A 187 8.88 -32.77 9.28
N GLU A 188 9.87 -32.95 10.14
CA GLU A 188 11.11 -32.18 10.21
C GLU A 188 11.92 -32.39 8.91
N GLU A 189 12.20 -33.64 8.51
CA GLU A 189 12.83 -34.03 7.23
C GLU A 189 12.12 -33.41 6.01
N MET A 190 10.80 -33.58 5.88
CA MET A 190 10.03 -32.97 4.77
C MET A 190 10.00 -31.43 4.82
N SER A 191 10.20 -30.81 5.99
CA SER A 191 10.24 -29.35 6.12
C SER A 191 11.62 -28.81 5.75
N GLU A 192 12.69 -29.49 6.17
CA GLU A 192 14.07 -29.18 5.80
C GLU A 192 14.29 -29.34 4.29
N ASP A 193 13.82 -30.43 3.68
CA ASP A 193 13.82 -30.63 2.22
C ASP A 193 13.05 -29.53 1.48
N HIS A 194 11.90 -29.11 2.01
CA HIS A 194 11.08 -28.06 1.39
C HIS A 194 11.73 -26.68 1.51
N GLU A 195 12.28 -26.33 2.68
CA GLU A 195 13.00 -25.07 2.91
C GLU A 195 14.28 -25.00 2.06
N ALA A 196 15.02 -26.11 1.96
CA ALA A 196 16.17 -26.22 1.05
C ALA A 196 15.76 -26.02 -0.41
N SER A 197 14.70 -26.68 -0.89
CA SER A 197 14.21 -26.53 -2.25
C SER A 197 13.67 -25.11 -2.55
N LEU A 198 13.08 -24.43 -1.57
CA LEU A 198 12.71 -23.01 -1.69
C LEU A 198 13.96 -22.12 -1.77
N MET A 199 14.96 -22.33 -0.92
CA MET A 199 16.24 -21.60 -0.97
C MET A 199 16.98 -21.80 -2.29
N GLU A 200 16.99 -23.01 -2.85
CA GLU A 200 17.57 -23.29 -4.18
C GLU A 200 16.81 -22.55 -5.29
N MET A 201 15.47 -22.49 -5.22
CA MET A 201 14.66 -21.74 -6.17
C MET A 201 14.82 -20.22 -6.03
N GLU A 202 14.90 -19.68 -4.82
CA GLU A 202 15.11 -18.25 -4.56
C GLU A 202 16.51 -17.81 -5.01
N THR A 203 17.56 -18.57 -4.66
CA THR A 203 18.93 -18.27 -5.12
C THR A 203 19.10 -18.41 -6.64
N ALA A 204 18.50 -19.42 -7.27
CA ALA A 204 18.48 -19.52 -8.73
C ALA A 204 17.72 -18.35 -9.38
N HIS A 205 16.62 -17.88 -8.77
CA HIS A 205 15.92 -16.69 -9.26
C HIS A 205 16.76 -15.42 -9.10
N ASP A 206 17.42 -15.21 -7.97
CA ASP A 206 18.32 -14.06 -7.76
C ASP A 206 19.51 -14.08 -8.74
N ASP A 207 20.09 -15.24 -9.04
CA ASP A 207 21.12 -15.39 -10.09
C ASP A 207 20.58 -15.02 -11.49
N THR A 208 19.35 -15.43 -11.84
CA THR A 208 18.72 -15.01 -13.11
C THR A 208 18.40 -13.51 -13.15
N LEU A 209 18.07 -12.90 -12.01
CA LEU A 209 17.85 -11.46 -11.91
C LEU A 209 19.16 -10.67 -11.99
N ALA A 210 20.22 -11.15 -11.34
CA ALA A 210 21.54 -10.53 -11.37
C ALA A 210 22.16 -10.57 -12.78
N THR A 211 22.08 -11.72 -13.45
CA THR A 211 22.56 -11.86 -14.84
C THR A 211 21.76 -11.00 -15.81
N LEU A 212 20.42 -10.95 -15.70
CA LEU A 212 19.57 -10.08 -16.52
C LEU A 212 19.86 -8.58 -16.26
N GLN A 213 20.09 -8.19 -15.01
CA GLN A 213 20.49 -6.82 -14.66
C GLN A 213 21.85 -6.46 -15.26
N GLU A 214 22.82 -7.38 -15.23
CA GLU A 214 24.13 -7.13 -15.86
C GLU A 214 24.02 -7.04 -17.39
N GLU A 215 23.21 -7.88 -18.04
CA GLU A 215 22.91 -7.76 -19.47
C GLU A 215 22.22 -6.45 -19.84
N HIS A 216 21.28 -5.99 -19.01
CA HIS A 216 20.67 -4.67 -19.18
C HIS A 216 21.72 -3.54 -19.02
N ALA A 217 22.59 -3.61 -18.02
CA ALA A 217 23.67 -2.64 -17.82
C ALA A 217 24.68 -2.65 -19.00
N ARG A 218 25.07 -3.82 -19.50
CA ARG A 218 25.94 -4.00 -20.68
C ARG A 218 25.30 -3.41 -21.94
N THR A 219 24.03 -3.72 -22.21
CA THR A 219 23.32 -3.21 -23.42
C THR A 219 23.11 -1.70 -23.37
N VAL A 220 22.72 -1.14 -22.22
CA VAL A 220 22.62 0.32 -22.02
C VAL A 220 23.99 1.00 -22.17
N LYS A 221 25.07 0.41 -21.65
CA LYS A 221 26.44 0.93 -21.85
C LYS A 221 26.85 0.92 -23.33
N ASN A 222 26.61 -0.18 -24.03
CA ASN A 222 26.94 -0.31 -25.45
C ASN A 222 26.16 0.70 -26.31
N LEU A 223 24.86 0.90 -26.01
CA LEU A 223 24.02 1.88 -26.73
C LEU A 223 24.47 3.32 -26.47
N LYS A 224 24.89 3.66 -25.24
CA LYS A 224 25.51 4.97 -24.92
C LYS A 224 26.81 5.18 -25.70
N MET A 225 27.71 4.19 -25.71
CA MET A 225 28.96 4.26 -26.47
C MET A 225 28.72 4.41 -27.98
N ALA A 226 27.73 3.71 -28.54
CA ALA A 226 27.35 3.86 -29.94
C ALA A 226 26.80 5.27 -30.25
N HIS A 227 25.93 5.82 -29.39
CA HIS A 227 25.41 7.18 -29.54
C HIS A 227 26.52 8.24 -29.43
N GLU A 228 27.42 8.11 -28.46
CA GLU A 228 28.59 8.98 -28.33
C GLU A 228 29.48 8.94 -29.57
N GLN A 229 29.70 7.75 -30.16
CA GLN A 229 30.51 7.60 -31.37
C GLN A 229 29.83 8.23 -32.59
N GLN A 230 28.50 8.05 -32.74
CA GLN A 230 27.72 8.73 -33.79
C GLN A 230 27.78 10.26 -33.63
N THR A 231 27.61 10.76 -32.40
CA THR A 231 27.68 12.19 -32.08
C THR A 231 29.02 12.78 -32.51
N LYS A 232 30.14 12.14 -32.12
CA LYS A 232 31.50 12.55 -32.51
C LYS A 232 31.70 12.55 -34.03
N SER A 233 31.23 11.52 -34.73
CA SER A 233 31.34 11.48 -36.21
C SER A 233 30.55 12.59 -36.91
N LEU A 234 29.36 12.95 -36.39
CA LEU A 234 28.58 14.07 -36.91
C LEU A 234 29.25 15.42 -36.60
N GLU A 235 29.79 15.60 -35.39
CA GLU A 235 30.56 16.80 -35.01
C GLU A 235 31.80 16.98 -35.91
N GLU A 236 32.53 15.89 -36.19
CA GLU A 236 33.65 15.90 -37.14
C GLU A 236 33.22 16.27 -38.56
N ASP A 237 32.11 15.73 -39.06
CA ASP A 237 31.63 16.03 -40.42
C ASP A 237 31.07 17.45 -40.53
N PHE A 238 30.35 17.94 -39.52
CA PHE A 238 29.98 19.35 -39.43
C PHE A 238 31.21 20.26 -39.37
N GLN A 239 32.29 19.86 -38.67
CA GLN A 239 33.54 20.61 -38.63
C GLN A 239 34.24 20.63 -40.01
N LYS A 240 34.29 19.50 -40.73
CA LYS A 240 34.83 19.40 -42.11
C LYS A 240 34.04 20.32 -43.05
N ILE A 241 32.71 20.28 -43.00
CA ILE A 241 31.82 21.15 -43.81
C ILE A 241 32.03 22.63 -43.45
N ARG A 242 32.09 22.98 -42.15
CA ARG A 242 32.30 24.35 -41.68
C ARG A 242 33.64 24.92 -42.16
N LEU A 243 34.72 24.13 -42.12
CA LEU A 243 36.03 24.53 -42.63
C LEU A 243 36.06 24.68 -44.16
N SER A 244 35.39 23.78 -44.89
CA SER A 244 35.24 23.89 -46.35
C SER A 244 34.44 25.12 -46.78
N LEU A 245 33.35 25.45 -46.08
CA LEU A 245 32.58 26.68 -46.30
C LEU A 245 33.38 27.93 -45.94
N GLN A 246 34.20 27.89 -44.88
CA GLN A 246 35.09 29.00 -44.52
C GLN A 246 36.13 29.25 -45.64
N ASP A 247 36.79 28.21 -46.15
CA ASP A 247 37.75 28.32 -47.26
C ASP A 247 37.10 28.87 -48.56
N GLN A 248 35.86 28.48 -48.85
CA GLN A 248 35.08 29.07 -49.94
C GLN A 248 34.77 30.56 -49.70
N VAL A 249 34.38 30.94 -48.48
CA VAL A 249 34.12 32.34 -48.11
C VAL A 249 35.37 33.19 -48.18
N ASP A 250 36.52 32.69 -47.70
CA ASP A 250 37.79 33.39 -47.77
C ASP A 250 38.31 33.50 -49.22
N THR A 251 38.15 32.45 -50.02
CA THR A 251 38.43 32.47 -51.47
C THR A 251 37.57 33.51 -52.19
N LEU A 252 36.25 33.52 -51.98
CA LEU A 252 35.34 34.50 -52.58
C LEU A 252 35.61 35.92 -52.07
N THR A 253 36.04 36.07 -50.81
CA THR A 253 36.46 37.36 -50.22
C THR A 253 37.75 37.86 -50.85
N PHE A 254 38.74 36.99 -51.08
CA PHE A 254 39.96 37.32 -51.80
C PHE A 254 39.68 37.72 -53.25
N GLN A 255 38.84 36.96 -53.97
CA GLN A 255 38.40 37.29 -55.33
C GLN A 255 37.69 38.66 -55.37
N ASN A 256 36.77 38.91 -54.44
CA ASN A 256 36.09 40.21 -54.33
C ASN A 256 37.05 41.37 -54.06
N ARG A 257 38.04 41.20 -53.17
CA ARG A 257 39.10 42.19 -52.94
C ARG A 257 39.92 42.43 -54.21
N SER A 258 40.40 41.37 -54.86
CA SER A 258 41.17 41.47 -56.10
C SER A 258 40.39 42.13 -57.25
N LEU A 259 39.09 41.85 -57.39
CA LEU A 259 38.23 42.50 -58.38
C LEU A 259 37.99 43.97 -58.04
N ARG A 260 37.75 44.30 -56.75
CA ARG A 260 37.57 45.67 -56.28
C ARG A 260 38.83 46.51 -56.45
N ASP A 261 40.00 45.96 -56.18
CA ASP A 261 41.27 46.68 -56.35
C ASP A 261 41.68 46.79 -57.82
N ARG A 262 41.28 45.83 -58.68
CA ARG A 262 41.34 45.99 -60.15
C ARG A 262 40.39 47.09 -60.64
N ALA A 263 39.17 47.16 -60.12
CA ALA A 263 38.20 48.20 -60.44
C ALA A 263 38.71 49.60 -60.03
N LYS A 264 39.21 49.77 -58.80
CA LYS A 264 39.88 51.01 -58.37
C LYS A 264 41.00 51.45 -59.31
N ARG A 265 41.88 50.53 -59.74
CA ARG A 265 42.96 50.86 -60.69
C ARG A 265 42.42 51.31 -62.05
N PHE A 266 41.29 50.77 -62.51
CA PHE A 266 40.62 51.28 -63.71
C PHE A 266 39.96 52.64 -63.47
N GLU A 267 39.32 52.88 -62.32
CA GLU A 267 38.80 54.20 -61.94
C GLU A 267 39.91 55.25 -61.83
N GLU A 268 41.05 54.91 -61.24
CA GLU A 268 42.24 55.77 -61.12
C GLU A 268 42.86 56.08 -62.49
N ALA A 269 42.89 55.11 -63.40
CA ALA A 269 43.36 55.30 -64.77
C ALA A 269 42.38 56.16 -65.60
N LEU A 270 41.07 55.93 -65.45
CA LEU A 270 40.03 56.74 -66.10
C LEU A 270 40.02 58.17 -65.56
N ARG A 271 40.17 58.38 -64.24
CA ARG A 271 40.36 59.71 -63.65
C ARG A 271 41.58 60.39 -64.26
N LYS A 272 42.78 59.80 -64.17
CA LYS A 272 44.00 60.37 -64.76
C LYS A 272 43.84 60.72 -66.24
N SER A 273 43.27 59.83 -67.06
CA SER A 273 43.06 60.12 -68.49
C SER A 273 42.02 61.22 -68.72
N THR A 274 40.99 61.34 -67.87
CA THR A 274 40.01 62.43 -67.93
C THR A 274 40.64 63.74 -67.45
N ASP A 275 41.42 63.72 -66.38
CA ASP A 275 42.14 64.86 -65.82
C ASP A 275 43.20 65.39 -66.81
N GLU A 276 43.92 64.49 -67.50
CA GLU A 276 44.83 64.80 -68.60
C GLU A 276 44.09 65.42 -69.80
N GLN A 277 42.97 64.82 -70.24
CA GLN A 277 42.13 65.40 -71.30
C GLN A 277 41.55 66.77 -70.91
N ILE A 278 41.20 66.98 -69.65
CA ILE A 278 40.74 68.28 -69.13
C ILE A 278 41.91 69.28 -69.11
N LEU A 279 43.11 68.87 -68.70
CA LEU A 279 44.30 69.74 -68.70
C LEU A 279 44.71 70.17 -70.12
N ASP A 280 44.63 69.27 -71.09
CA ASP A 280 44.87 69.55 -72.51
C ASP A 280 43.77 70.42 -73.11
N ALA A 281 42.49 70.09 -72.85
CA ALA A 281 41.36 70.88 -73.33
C ALA A 281 41.32 72.30 -72.73
N LEU A 282 41.80 72.47 -71.49
CA LEU A 282 41.95 73.77 -70.83
C LEU A 282 43.23 74.51 -71.27
N ALA A 283 44.22 73.85 -71.88
CA ALA A 283 45.50 74.50 -72.22
C ALA A 283 45.33 75.71 -73.16
N PRO A 284 44.48 75.69 -74.21
CA PRO A 284 44.17 76.88 -75.01
C PRO A 284 43.44 77.98 -74.23
N TYR A 285 42.68 77.63 -73.19
CA TYR A 285 41.89 78.59 -72.41
C TYR A 285 42.64 79.22 -71.23
N LYS A 286 43.81 78.70 -70.83
CA LYS A 286 44.60 79.24 -69.71
C LYS A 286 44.91 80.74 -69.83
N HIS A 287 45.11 81.23 -71.05
CA HIS A 287 45.41 82.63 -71.33
C HIS A 287 44.16 83.47 -71.63
N ILE A 288 42.97 82.86 -71.79
CA ILE A 288 41.76 83.60 -72.15
C ILE A 288 41.32 84.56 -71.04
N ASP A 289 41.60 84.21 -69.77
CA ASP A 289 41.39 85.10 -68.62
C ASP A 289 42.39 86.26 -68.56
N GLU A 290 43.51 86.18 -69.26
CA GLU A 290 44.52 87.26 -69.37
C GLU A 290 44.15 88.16 -70.56
N ASP A 291 43.80 87.55 -71.70
CA ASP A 291 43.28 88.22 -72.90
C ASP A 291 41.97 89.00 -72.60
N LEU A 292 41.04 88.43 -71.83
CA LEU A 292 39.80 89.09 -71.44
C LEU A 292 40.03 90.29 -70.50
N LYS A 293 41.07 90.26 -69.65
CA LYS A 293 41.46 91.43 -68.83
C LYS A 293 42.04 92.52 -69.70
N SER A 294 42.95 92.17 -70.62
CA SER A 294 43.52 93.09 -71.62
C SER A 294 42.43 93.73 -72.49
N LEU A 295 41.48 92.94 -73.01
CA LEU A 295 40.32 93.42 -73.77
C LEU A 295 39.43 94.34 -72.93
N LYS A 296 39.21 94.03 -71.65
CA LYS A 296 38.45 94.89 -70.74
C LYS A 296 39.14 96.25 -70.55
N GLU A 297 40.45 96.27 -70.28
CA GLU A 297 41.22 97.52 -70.10
C GLU A 297 41.20 98.38 -71.37
N VAL A 298 41.32 97.77 -72.56
CA VAL A 298 41.19 98.46 -73.85
C VAL A 298 39.78 99.02 -74.06
N LEU A 299 38.73 98.27 -73.68
CA LEU A 299 37.34 98.76 -73.69
C LEU A 299 37.12 99.93 -72.73
N GLU A 300 37.68 99.85 -71.52
CA GLU A 300 37.53 100.85 -70.47
C GLU A 300 38.23 102.16 -70.86
N MET A 301 39.43 102.09 -71.46
CA MET A 301 40.08 103.24 -72.10
C MET A 301 39.28 103.81 -73.28
N LYS A 302 38.68 102.97 -74.12
CA LYS A 302 37.87 103.43 -75.26
C LYS A 302 36.58 104.11 -74.81
N ASN A 303 35.95 103.63 -73.74
CA ASN A 303 34.74 104.23 -73.19
C ASN A 303 35.04 105.61 -72.55
N GLN A 304 36.16 105.73 -71.83
CA GLN A 304 36.64 107.03 -71.34
C GLN A 304 36.92 108.02 -72.49
N GLN A 305 37.48 107.55 -73.61
CA GLN A 305 37.72 108.37 -74.80
C GLN A 305 36.42 108.84 -75.46
N ILE A 306 35.34 108.04 -75.41
CA ILE A 306 34.01 108.43 -75.89
C ILE A 306 33.40 109.51 -75.00
N HIS A 307 33.38 109.34 -73.67
CA HIS A 307 32.84 110.37 -72.76
C HIS A 307 33.54 111.73 -72.86
N GLN A 308 34.85 111.76 -73.14
CA GLN A 308 35.58 113.01 -73.42
C GLN A 308 35.15 113.68 -74.73
N GLN A 309 34.72 112.91 -75.74
CA GLN A 309 34.16 113.45 -76.99
C GLN A 309 32.73 113.94 -76.80
N GLU A 310 31.89 113.21 -76.07
CA GLU A 310 30.50 113.58 -75.76
C GLU A 310 30.42 114.91 -74.99
N GLN A 311 31.26 115.10 -73.97
CA GLN A 311 31.36 116.39 -73.26
C GLN A 311 31.67 117.53 -74.23
N LYS A 312 32.65 117.35 -75.13
CA LYS A 312 33.08 118.37 -76.08
C LYS A 312 32.05 118.68 -77.17
N ILE A 313 31.20 117.72 -77.52
CA ILE A 313 30.03 117.94 -78.39
C ILE A 313 29.02 118.83 -77.67
N SER A 314 28.67 118.52 -76.42
CA SER A 314 27.69 119.29 -75.64
C SER A 314 28.12 120.73 -75.28
N GLU A 315 29.42 121.03 -75.32
CA GLU A 315 29.94 122.40 -75.26
C GLU A 315 29.75 123.16 -76.58
N LEU A 316 29.95 122.50 -77.72
CA LEU A 316 29.77 123.08 -79.05
C LEU A 316 28.29 123.34 -79.36
N GLU A 317 27.39 122.45 -78.94
CA GLU A 317 25.93 122.62 -79.09
C GLU A 317 25.43 123.91 -78.43
N LYS A 318 25.87 124.21 -77.20
CA LYS A 318 25.56 125.47 -76.48
C LYS A 318 26.15 126.73 -77.12
N ILE A 319 27.12 126.59 -78.01
CA ILE A 319 27.65 127.70 -78.81
C ILE A 319 26.81 127.88 -80.08
N ALA A 320 26.37 126.77 -80.70
CA ALA A 320 25.45 126.81 -81.84
C ALA A 320 24.09 127.45 -81.49
N GLU A 321 23.48 127.07 -80.36
CA GLU A 321 22.23 127.68 -79.85
C GLU A 321 22.32 129.21 -79.74
N LYS A 322 23.47 129.74 -79.31
CA LYS A 322 23.71 131.18 -79.19
C LYS A 322 23.91 131.88 -80.52
N ASN A 323 24.46 131.20 -81.54
CA ASN A 323 24.53 131.76 -82.89
C ASN A 323 23.14 131.92 -83.49
N VAL A 324 22.26 130.91 -83.40
CA VAL A 324 20.89 130.97 -83.95
C VAL A 324 20.13 132.19 -83.39
N TYR A 325 20.17 132.42 -82.08
CA TYR A 325 19.53 133.58 -81.46
C TYR A 325 20.09 134.94 -81.94
N LEU A 326 21.37 134.99 -82.32
CA LEU A 326 21.99 136.20 -82.88
C LEU A 326 21.67 136.37 -84.37
N GLU A 327 21.53 135.28 -85.14
CA GLU A 327 21.14 135.29 -86.55
C GLU A 327 19.68 135.78 -86.71
N GLU A 328 18.74 135.30 -85.88
CA GLU A 328 17.36 135.79 -85.83
C GLU A 328 17.32 137.30 -85.52
N ARG A 329 18.13 137.75 -84.56
CA ARG A 329 18.27 139.17 -84.17
C ARG A 329 18.74 140.04 -85.34
N VAL A 330 19.62 139.52 -86.20
CA VAL A 330 20.14 140.21 -87.39
C VAL A 330 19.09 140.25 -88.51
N GLN A 331 18.35 139.16 -88.75
CA GLN A 331 17.29 139.14 -89.79
C GLN A 331 16.21 140.19 -89.53
N VAL A 332 15.75 140.36 -88.29
CA VAL A 332 14.74 141.38 -87.94
C VAL A 332 15.26 142.81 -88.22
N LEU A 333 16.55 143.07 -87.96
CA LEU A 333 17.18 144.37 -88.25
C LEU A 333 17.41 144.58 -89.75
N GLN A 334 17.59 143.51 -90.53
CA GLN A 334 17.65 143.59 -91.99
C GLN A 334 16.27 143.87 -92.60
N GLN A 335 15.21 143.20 -92.16
CA GLN A 335 13.83 143.51 -92.60
C GLN A 335 13.47 144.98 -92.35
N GLN A 336 13.81 145.53 -91.18
CA GLN A 336 13.58 146.95 -90.88
C GLN A 336 14.41 147.92 -91.76
N ASN A 337 15.51 147.47 -92.36
CA ASN A 337 16.27 148.28 -93.33
C ASN A 337 15.65 148.24 -94.73
N GLU A 338 15.15 147.08 -95.19
CA GLU A 338 14.45 146.97 -96.49
C GLU A 338 13.16 147.80 -96.49
N ASP A 339 12.36 147.73 -95.42
CA ASP A 339 11.12 148.51 -95.22
C ASP A 339 11.36 150.04 -95.33
N LEU A 340 12.54 150.50 -94.91
CA LEU A 340 12.94 151.91 -95.01
C LEU A 340 13.47 152.27 -96.39
N LYS A 341 14.13 151.35 -97.12
CA LYS A 341 14.52 151.55 -98.53
C LYS A 341 13.31 151.70 -99.42
N GLU A 342 12.33 150.78 -99.34
CA GLU A 342 11.13 150.85 -100.18
C GLU A 342 10.37 152.18 -99.99
N ARG A 343 10.33 152.73 -98.77
CA ARG A 343 9.75 154.05 -98.49
C ARG A 343 10.51 155.20 -99.14
N ILE A 344 11.84 155.10 -99.27
CA ILE A 344 12.68 156.08 -99.96
C ILE A 344 12.48 155.97 -101.48
N ASP A 345 12.49 154.75 -102.03
CA ASP A 345 12.33 154.52 -103.47
C ASP A 345 10.94 154.91 -103.98
N ASN A 346 9.88 154.70 -103.18
CA ASN A 346 8.54 155.23 -103.49
C ASN A 346 8.52 156.77 -103.51
N ASN A 347 9.25 157.44 -102.62
CA ASN A 347 9.34 158.92 -102.62
C ASN A 347 10.09 159.44 -103.85
N LEU A 348 11.16 158.73 -104.25
CA LEU A 348 11.90 159.00 -105.50
C LEU A 348 11.04 158.74 -106.74
N ALA A 349 10.20 157.70 -106.74
CA ALA A 349 9.26 157.41 -107.83
C ALA A 349 8.21 158.52 -108.01
N VAL A 350 7.57 158.96 -106.92
CA VAL A 350 6.61 160.10 -106.94
C VAL A 350 7.28 161.39 -107.41
N SER A 351 8.54 161.62 -107.01
CA SER A 351 9.32 162.79 -107.47
C SER A 351 9.65 162.75 -108.98
N ARG A 352 9.85 161.55 -109.55
CA ARG A 352 10.01 161.36 -111.00
C ARG A 352 8.68 161.57 -111.73
N GLN A 353 7.58 161.00 -111.22
CA GLN A 353 6.23 161.18 -111.79
C GLN A 353 5.87 162.67 -111.96
N LEU A 354 6.09 163.48 -110.91
CA LEU A 354 5.80 164.92 -110.91
C LEU A 354 6.74 165.76 -111.81
N SER A 355 7.85 165.20 -112.28
CA SER A 355 8.73 165.82 -113.27
C SER A 355 8.45 165.35 -114.70
N GLU A 356 8.03 164.09 -114.89
CA GLU A 356 7.52 163.58 -116.16
C GLU A 356 6.20 164.27 -116.57
N ASP A 357 5.23 164.43 -115.66
CA ASP A 357 3.97 165.13 -115.95
C ASP A 357 4.19 166.61 -116.32
N ASN A 358 5.18 167.28 -115.69
CA ASN A 358 5.62 168.63 -116.07
C ASN A 358 6.16 168.67 -117.50
N ALA A 359 7.05 167.74 -117.85
CA ALA A 359 7.58 167.62 -119.21
C ALA A 359 6.48 167.29 -120.23
N HIS A 360 5.51 166.45 -119.84
CA HIS A 360 4.42 166.04 -120.73
C HIS A 360 3.40 167.17 -120.99
N LEU A 361 3.18 168.06 -120.02
CA LEU A 361 2.44 169.32 -120.22
C LEU A 361 3.20 170.27 -121.15
N GLN A 362 4.52 170.43 -120.97
CA GLN A 362 5.37 171.24 -121.85
C GLN A 362 5.30 170.74 -123.31
N VAL A 363 5.37 169.42 -123.52
CA VAL A 363 5.24 168.77 -124.84
C VAL A 363 3.83 168.94 -125.43
N ASN A 364 2.78 168.98 -124.62
CA ASN A 364 1.42 169.22 -125.12
C ASN A 364 1.22 170.68 -125.57
N VAL A 365 1.81 171.66 -124.88
CA VAL A 365 1.87 173.06 -125.35
C VAL A 365 2.64 173.19 -126.66
N GLU A 366 3.73 172.43 -126.83
CA GLU A 366 4.42 172.35 -128.12
C GLU A 366 3.60 171.67 -129.22
N LYS A 367 2.84 170.61 -128.90
CA LYS A 367 1.96 169.93 -129.86
C LYS A 367 0.87 170.88 -130.35
N GLU A 368 0.13 171.55 -129.46
CA GLU A 368 -0.81 172.63 -129.81
C GLU A 368 -0.17 173.68 -130.73
N SER A 369 1.05 174.15 -130.41
CA SER A 369 1.80 175.11 -131.23
C SER A 369 2.14 174.57 -132.63
N LYS A 370 2.50 173.28 -132.74
CA LYS A 370 2.81 172.59 -134.00
C LYS A 370 1.55 172.29 -134.82
N GLU A 371 0.46 171.90 -134.17
CA GLU A 371 -0.86 171.63 -134.75
C GLU A 371 -1.46 172.90 -135.36
N LYS A 372 -1.41 174.02 -134.62
CA LYS A 372 -1.85 175.34 -135.09
C LYS A 372 -1.02 175.85 -136.27
N LYS A 373 0.28 175.59 -136.29
CA LYS A 373 1.16 175.86 -137.45
C LYS A 373 0.89 174.93 -138.64
N ARG A 374 0.46 173.68 -138.41
CA ARG A 374 0.03 172.75 -139.48
C ARG A 374 -1.26 173.23 -140.13
N LEU A 375 -2.26 173.62 -139.34
CA LEU A 375 -3.53 174.14 -139.84
C LEU A 375 -3.38 175.52 -140.49
N SER A 376 -2.44 176.36 -140.03
CA SER A 376 -2.08 177.61 -140.73
C SER A 376 -1.62 177.37 -142.17
N ARG A 377 -0.85 176.30 -142.43
CA ARG A 377 -0.43 175.94 -143.80
C ARG A 377 -1.52 175.30 -144.65
N ASN A 378 -2.45 174.58 -144.03
CA ASN A 378 -3.63 174.05 -144.74
C ASN A 378 -4.58 175.19 -145.16
N ASN A 379 -4.67 176.25 -144.33
CA ASN A 379 -5.34 177.51 -144.68
C ASN A 379 -4.69 178.17 -145.90
N GLU A 380 -3.35 178.20 -145.97
CA GLU A 380 -2.58 178.70 -147.12
C GLU A 380 -2.74 177.82 -148.38
N GLU A 381 -2.71 176.49 -148.25
CA GLU A 381 -2.84 175.55 -149.40
C GLU A 381 -4.24 175.60 -150.03
N LEU A 382 -5.30 175.76 -149.23
CA LEU A 382 -6.67 175.91 -149.73
C LEU A 382 -6.93 177.30 -150.31
N LEU A 383 -6.33 178.37 -149.75
CA LEU A 383 -6.29 179.68 -150.40
C LEU A 383 -5.54 179.66 -151.73
N TRP A 384 -4.52 178.79 -151.89
CA TRP A 384 -3.82 178.64 -153.16
C TRP A 384 -4.66 177.92 -154.22
N ARG A 385 -5.48 176.92 -153.83
CA ARG A 385 -6.46 176.27 -154.72
C ARG A 385 -7.64 177.17 -155.13
N LEU A 386 -7.83 178.32 -154.46
CA LEU A 386 -8.82 179.33 -154.82
C LEU A 386 -8.42 180.21 -156.02
N GLN A 387 -7.18 180.11 -156.52
CA GLN A 387 -6.57 181.15 -157.37
C GLN A 387 -6.20 180.74 -158.81
N THR A 388 -6.42 179.48 -159.25
CA THR A 388 -5.91 178.99 -160.56
C THR A 388 -6.79 177.91 -161.23
N GLY A 389 -8.11 178.06 -161.23
CA GLY A 389 -9.04 176.98 -161.62
C GLY A 389 -9.29 176.79 -163.11
N GLU A 390 -9.49 175.53 -163.54
CA GLU A 390 -10.59 175.13 -164.42
C GLU A 390 -10.85 173.60 -164.42
N LEU A 391 -12.02 173.20 -164.93
CA LEU A 391 -12.52 171.83 -165.25
C LEU A 391 -13.04 170.88 -164.12
N SER A 392 -14.01 170.06 -164.56
CA SER A 392 -14.84 169.04 -163.88
C SER A 392 -14.54 167.65 -164.54
N PRO A 393 -15.18 166.47 -164.27
CA PRO A 393 -16.35 166.17 -163.42
C PRO A 393 -16.32 164.82 -162.61
N HIS A 394 -17.46 164.48 -161.96
CA HIS A 394 -17.97 163.09 -161.68
C HIS A 394 -17.27 162.26 -160.55
N MET A 395 -17.89 161.40 -159.71
CA MET A 395 -19.24 161.20 -159.10
C MET A 395 -19.13 160.14 -157.94
N SER A 396 -19.90 160.28 -156.83
CA SER A 396 -20.31 159.19 -155.87
C SER A 396 -19.24 158.48 -154.97
N PRO A 397 -19.58 157.64 -153.95
CA PRO A 397 -20.47 157.89 -152.78
C PRO A 397 -20.05 157.26 -151.38
N SER A 398 -20.61 157.79 -150.26
CA SER A 398 -21.01 157.08 -148.98
C SER A 398 -20.06 156.75 -147.77
N ALA A 399 -20.61 156.95 -146.54
CA ALA A 399 -20.53 156.21 -145.24
C ALA A 399 -19.32 156.16 -144.23
N SER A 400 -19.47 156.86 -143.08
CA SER A 400 -19.50 156.42 -141.63
C SER A 400 -18.30 155.62 -140.92
N PRO A 401 -18.41 154.92 -139.73
CA PRO A 401 -17.69 155.33 -138.48
C PRO A 401 -17.13 154.24 -137.46
N LEU A 402 -16.68 154.68 -136.24
CA LEU A 402 -16.67 154.01 -134.87
C LEU A 402 -15.53 153.08 -134.28
N HIS A 403 -15.26 153.29 -132.96
CA HIS A 403 -15.08 152.35 -131.78
C HIS A 403 -13.79 151.53 -131.33
N ARG A 404 -13.57 151.51 -129.98
CA ARG A 404 -13.23 150.39 -129.01
C ARG A 404 -11.77 150.11 -128.49
N PRO A 405 -11.43 148.98 -127.77
CA PRO A 405 -11.50 148.68 -126.30
C PRO A 405 -10.11 148.28 -125.65
N LEU A 406 -9.83 147.59 -124.51
CA LEU A 406 -10.46 146.84 -123.36
C LEU A 406 -9.46 146.92 -122.12
N SER A 407 -9.34 146.18 -120.97
CA SER A 407 -9.89 145.00 -120.20
C SER A 407 -9.47 145.13 -118.69
N GLY A 408 -9.47 144.19 -117.70
CA GLY A 408 -9.71 142.73 -117.57
C GLY A 408 -9.67 142.20 -116.07
N PRO A 409 -9.68 140.86 -115.79
CA PRO A 409 -9.89 140.21 -114.44
C PRO A 409 -8.66 139.43 -113.87
N GLY A 410 -8.64 138.73 -112.69
CA GLY A 410 -9.55 138.59 -111.52
C GLY A 410 -9.90 137.13 -111.05
N SER A 411 -9.91 136.79 -109.72
CA SER A 411 -10.81 135.79 -108.99
C SER A 411 -10.24 134.85 -107.85
N PRO A 412 -11.10 134.20 -106.98
CA PRO A 412 -10.71 133.35 -105.82
C PRO A 412 -11.56 132.04 -105.54
N ALA A 413 -11.29 131.37 -104.38
CA ALA A 413 -12.25 130.72 -103.43
C ALA A 413 -12.97 129.33 -103.65
N ARG A 414 -13.28 128.71 -102.47
CA ARG A 414 -14.49 127.93 -102.01
C ARG A 414 -14.43 126.39 -101.72
N PRO A 415 -15.25 125.86 -100.76
CA PRO A 415 -15.34 124.43 -100.35
C PRO A 415 -16.79 123.85 -100.37
N HIS A 416 -17.01 122.62 -99.84
CA HIS A 416 -18.20 122.08 -99.10
C HIS A 416 -18.01 120.55 -98.86
N SER A 417 -18.12 119.96 -97.66
CA SER A 417 -19.27 119.65 -96.76
C SER A 417 -20.19 118.51 -97.24
N TYR A 418 -20.42 117.46 -96.41
CA TYR A 418 -21.76 116.95 -96.02
C TYR A 418 -21.68 115.77 -95.00
N HIS A 419 -22.84 115.43 -94.42
CA HIS A 419 -23.16 114.16 -93.76
C HIS A 419 -23.00 112.96 -94.73
N GLN A 420 -22.91 111.69 -94.30
CA GLN A 420 -23.73 111.03 -93.29
C GLN A 420 -23.00 109.88 -92.56
#